data_AF-A0A3Q0DLS5-F1
#
_entry.id   AF-A0A3Q0DLS5-F1
#
_cell.length_a   1.000
_cell.length_b   1.000
_cell.length_c   1.000
_cell.angle_alpha   90.00
_cell.angle_beta   90.00
_cell.angle_gamma   90.00
#
_symmetry.space_group_name_H-M   'P 1'
#
loop_
_entity.id
_entity.type
_entity.pdbx_description
1 polymer ?
#
loop_
_entity_poly.entity_id
_entity_poly.type
_entity_poly.pdbx_seq_one_letter_code
_entity_poly.pdbx_strand_id
1 'polypeptide(L)'
;MESEVLPSARWLYCGEPDESQRAVLVQFSNGKLQNPGNMRFALYKSNNCTNPRKRSQRILAAETDRLSYVGNNFGTGGLKCNTLCRHFVGILNKTSGQMEVYDAELFNLQPLFSDQSVESELTLESQTKTYREKMDSCIEAFGTTKQKRALNSRRMNKVGGESLSHAVAKAAENIIDKKGVTALVNGAIQSDLQDDSLYLPPCYADGAKPEDVYKFEDLLSPVEYEALWSPSEAFRNVTSEEILKMIEENSHCSFVIEALKSLPSNEESRDRQARCIWFLDTLIKFRAQRVVTRKSYGT
;
A
#
# COMPACT_ATOMS: atom_id res chain seq x y z
N MET A 1 -87.68 19.90 5.85
CA MET A 1 -86.23 20.05 5.61
C MET A 1 -85.61 20.34 6.95
N GLU A 2 -85.20 19.29 7.66
CA GLU A 2 -84.50 19.43 8.93
C GLU A 2 -83.08 19.90 8.62
N SER A 3 -82.75 21.10 9.10
CA SER A 3 -81.38 21.58 9.11
C SER A 3 -80.58 20.69 10.06
N GLU A 4 -79.74 19.81 9.53
CA GLU A 4 -78.71 19.12 10.30
C GLU A 4 -77.84 20.18 10.99
N VAL A 5 -78.13 20.42 12.26
CA VAL A 5 -77.29 21.23 13.13
C VAL A 5 -75.99 20.45 13.30
N LEU A 6 -74.95 20.87 12.58
CA LEU A 6 -73.59 20.36 12.78
C LEU A 6 -73.30 20.38 14.28
N PRO A 7 -72.93 19.26 14.91
CA PRO A 7 -72.64 19.24 16.34
C PRO A 7 -71.48 20.20 16.60
N SER A 8 -71.80 21.32 17.25
CA SER A 8 -70.84 22.36 17.63
C SER A 8 -69.88 21.75 18.63
N ALA A 9 -68.67 21.39 18.17
CA ALA A 9 -67.66 20.81 19.02
C ALA A 9 -67.17 21.87 20.00
N ARG A 10 -67.40 21.66 21.31
CA ARG A 10 -66.95 22.59 22.36
C ARG A 10 -65.53 22.22 22.78
N TRP A 11 -64.64 23.19 22.70
CA TRP A 11 -63.24 23.07 23.08
C TRP A 11 -63.13 23.32 24.58
N LEU A 12 -62.76 22.29 25.33
CA LEU A 12 -62.46 22.40 26.76
C LEU A 12 -60.96 22.24 26.92
N TYR A 13 -60.29 23.35 27.21
CA TYR A 13 -58.89 23.34 27.58
C TYR A 13 -58.78 22.82 29.01
N CYS A 14 -58.15 21.66 29.20
CA CYS A 14 -58.06 21.00 30.50
C CYS A 14 -57.03 21.65 31.46
N GLY A 15 -56.61 22.89 31.19
CA GLY A 15 -55.67 23.67 32.01
C GLY A 15 -54.21 23.47 31.64
N GLU A 16 -53.34 24.37 32.12
CA GLU A 16 -51.90 24.12 32.17
C GLU A 16 -51.68 22.99 33.18
N PRO A 17 -51.31 21.78 32.74
CA PRO A 17 -51.02 20.73 33.69
C PRO A 17 -49.78 21.17 34.48
N ASP A 18 -49.65 20.73 35.73
CA ASP A 18 -48.34 20.73 36.38
C ASP A 18 -47.32 20.19 35.37
N GLU A 19 -46.07 20.68 35.38
CA GLU A 19 -45.00 20.20 34.48
C GLU A 19 -44.88 18.65 34.45
N SER A 20 -45.51 17.93 35.39
CA SER A 20 -45.73 16.49 35.45
C SER A 20 -46.67 15.89 34.38
N GLN A 21 -47.63 16.63 33.82
CA GLN A 21 -48.79 16.08 33.11
C GLN A 21 -48.88 16.42 31.60
N ARG A 22 -47.87 17.08 31.01
CA ARG A 22 -47.82 17.30 29.55
C ARG A 22 -47.72 15.97 28.80
N ALA A 23 -48.53 15.81 27.76
CA ALA A 23 -48.46 14.66 26.88
C ALA A 23 -47.12 14.66 26.12
N VAL A 24 -46.56 13.47 25.89
CA VAL A 24 -45.29 13.33 25.18
C VAL A 24 -45.57 12.74 23.80
N LEU A 25 -45.28 13.50 22.76
CA LEU A 25 -45.33 13.06 21.38
C LEU A 25 -43.93 12.66 20.92
N VAL A 26 -43.83 11.51 20.28
CA VAL A 26 -42.55 10.90 19.94
C VAL A 26 -42.51 10.63 18.45
N GLN A 27 -41.47 11.12 17.79
CA GLN A 27 -41.19 10.84 16.39
C GLN A 27 -39.83 10.13 16.28
N PHE A 28 -39.84 8.91 15.74
CA PHE A 28 -38.62 8.15 15.50
C PHE A 28 -38.01 8.56 14.16
N SER A 29 -36.68 8.76 14.12
CA SER A 29 -35.96 9.02 12.88
C SER A 29 -36.12 7.91 11.83
N ASN A 30 -36.31 6.67 12.29
CA ASN A 30 -36.36 5.48 11.44
C ASN A 30 -37.78 5.17 10.92
N GLY A 31 -38.75 6.05 11.15
CA GLY A 31 -40.13 5.89 10.69
C GLY A 31 -41.06 5.24 11.73
N LYS A 32 -42.08 4.51 11.27
CA LYS A 32 -43.11 3.94 12.15
C LYS A 32 -42.64 2.66 12.82
N LEU A 33 -42.95 2.52 14.10
CA LEU A 33 -42.70 1.31 14.87
C LEU A 33 -43.67 0.19 14.44
N GLN A 34 -43.15 -1.02 14.27
CA GLN A 34 -43.95 -2.22 14.01
C GLN A 34 -44.57 -2.78 15.29
N ASN A 35 -43.81 -2.81 16.39
CA ASN A 35 -44.21 -3.41 17.65
C ASN A 35 -44.07 -2.40 18.82
N PRO A 36 -45.07 -1.54 19.06
CA PRO A 36 -44.99 -0.52 20.10
C PRO A 36 -45.00 -1.09 21.53
N GLY A 37 -45.47 -2.33 21.73
CA GLY A 37 -45.58 -2.96 23.04
C GLY A 37 -44.26 -3.41 23.67
N ASN A 38 -43.18 -3.54 22.90
CA ASN A 38 -41.87 -4.00 23.40
C ASN A 38 -40.89 -2.84 23.67
N MET A 39 -41.40 -1.62 23.91
CA MET A 39 -40.55 -0.44 24.16
C MET A 39 -40.71 0.04 25.59
N ARG A 40 -39.57 0.30 26.24
CA ARG A 40 -39.52 0.95 27.54
C ARG A 40 -39.15 2.41 27.35
N PHE A 41 -40.02 3.31 27.79
CA PHE A 41 -39.78 4.75 27.75
C PHE A 41 -39.38 5.24 29.15
N ALA A 42 -38.30 6.01 29.23
CA ALA A 42 -37.86 6.69 30.45
C ALA A 42 -37.76 8.19 30.16
N LEU A 43 -38.52 8.99 30.89
CA LEU A 43 -38.50 10.45 30.79
C LEU A 43 -37.71 11.03 31.97
N TYR A 44 -36.60 11.68 31.67
CA TYR A 44 -35.78 12.38 32.64
C TYR A 44 -36.08 13.87 32.60
N LYS A 45 -36.15 14.47 33.79
CA LYS A 45 -36.38 15.90 33.98
C LYS A 45 -35.20 16.51 34.72
N SER A 46 -34.84 17.73 34.33
CA SER A 46 -33.83 18.51 35.03
C SER A 46 -34.29 18.89 36.44
N ASN A 47 -33.43 18.70 37.44
CA ASN A 47 -33.68 19.11 38.82
C ASN A 47 -33.33 20.60 39.07
N ASN A 48 -32.97 21.34 38.03
CA ASN A 48 -32.46 22.70 38.18
C ASN A 48 -33.61 23.73 38.14
N CYS A 49 -33.99 24.25 39.31
CA CYS A 49 -35.08 25.20 39.45
C CYS A 49 -34.68 26.68 39.33
N THR A 50 -33.37 27.01 39.34
CA THR A 50 -32.89 28.41 39.36
C THR A 50 -32.96 29.10 38.01
N ASN A 51 -32.76 28.36 36.92
CA ASN A 51 -32.79 28.89 35.55
C ASN A 51 -34.00 28.35 34.79
N PRO A 52 -34.94 29.20 34.32
CA PRO A 52 -36.15 28.73 33.63
C PRO A 52 -35.84 27.92 32.36
N ARG A 53 -34.76 28.27 31.64
CA ARG A 53 -34.29 27.50 30.47
C ARG A 53 -33.74 26.12 30.81
N LYS A 54 -33.18 25.95 32.00
CA LYS A 54 -32.65 24.64 32.46
C LYS A 54 -33.75 23.82 33.13
N ARG A 55 -34.77 24.47 33.68
CA ARG A 55 -35.93 23.83 34.30
C ARG A 55 -36.78 23.06 33.28
N SER A 56 -36.96 23.60 32.08
CA SER A 56 -37.72 22.94 31.01
C SER A 56 -36.96 21.83 30.27
N GLN A 57 -35.70 21.55 30.64
CA GLN A 57 -34.89 20.51 29.96
C GLN A 57 -35.39 19.11 30.32
N ARG A 58 -35.67 18.33 29.27
CA ARG A 58 -36.15 16.95 29.35
C ARG A 58 -35.42 16.08 28.33
N ILE A 59 -35.19 14.84 28.74
CA ILE A 59 -34.59 13.79 27.93
C ILE A 59 -35.55 12.62 27.93
N LEU A 60 -35.92 12.16 26.74
CA LEU A 60 -36.68 10.94 26.55
C LEU A 60 -35.72 9.87 26.03
N ALA A 61 -35.59 8.79 26.79
CA ALA A 61 -34.90 7.59 26.36
C ALA A 61 -35.94 6.51 26.04
N ALA A 62 -35.75 5.80 24.93
CA ALA A 62 -36.55 4.63 24.59
C ALA A 62 -35.62 3.45 24.29
N GLU A 63 -35.83 2.34 24.99
CA GLU A 63 -35.00 1.15 24.84
C GLU A 63 -35.79 0.05 24.12
N THR A 64 -35.14 -0.60 23.16
CA THR A 64 -35.58 -1.83 22.48
C THR A 64 -34.52 -2.91 22.68
N ASP A 65 -34.85 -4.17 22.37
CA ASP A 65 -33.92 -5.30 22.48
C ASP A 65 -32.58 -5.12 21.73
N ARG A 66 -32.54 -4.23 20.71
CA ARG A 66 -31.38 -4.07 19.81
C ARG A 66 -30.81 -2.66 19.76
N LEU A 67 -31.62 -1.64 20.02
CA LEU A 67 -31.27 -0.24 19.82
C LEU A 67 -31.81 0.62 20.96
N SER A 68 -30.99 1.56 21.41
CA SER A 68 -31.40 2.61 22.33
C SER A 68 -31.64 3.89 21.55
N TYR A 69 -32.73 4.58 21.84
CA TYR A 69 -33.08 5.85 21.23
C TYR A 69 -33.06 6.95 22.29
N VAL A 70 -32.54 8.11 21.92
CA VAL A 70 -32.50 9.29 22.78
C VAL A 70 -33.05 10.49 22.04
N GLY A 71 -33.87 11.28 22.72
CA GLY A 71 -34.41 12.54 22.21
C GLY A 71 -34.38 13.60 23.29
N ASN A 72 -33.88 14.77 22.92
CA ASN A 72 -33.70 15.89 23.83
C ASN A 72 -34.56 17.06 23.36
N ASN A 73 -35.08 17.87 24.28
CA ASN A 73 -35.75 19.14 23.96
C ASN A 73 -34.79 20.35 24.03
N PHE A 74 -33.50 20.12 24.26
CA PHE A 74 -32.47 21.15 24.43
C PHE A 74 -31.18 20.79 23.68
N GLY A 75 -30.30 21.78 23.52
CA GLY A 75 -28.99 21.61 22.86
C GLY A 75 -29.09 21.51 21.33
N THR A 76 -27.97 21.12 20.69
CA THR A 76 -27.82 21.08 19.23
C THR A 76 -28.72 20.03 18.55
N GLY A 77 -29.11 18.98 19.27
CA GLY A 77 -30.06 17.96 18.83
C GLY A 77 -31.53 18.24 19.19
N GLY A 78 -31.80 19.36 19.89
CA GLY A 78 -33.15 19.72 20.31
C GLY A 78 -33.99 20.28 19.16
N LEU A 79 -35.25 19.83 19.08
CA LEU A 79 -36.24 20.37 18.16
C LEU A 79 -36.50 21.87 18.46
N LYS A 80 -36.03 22.75 17.58
CA LYS A 80 -36.31 24.21 17.64
C LYS A 80 -37.80 24.54 17.50
N CYS A 81 -38.63 23.60 17.04
CA CYS A 81 -40.05 23.83 16.87
C CYS A 81 -40.78 24.02 18.20
N ASN A 82 -40.33 23.44 19.32
CA ASN A 82 -41.04 23.58 20.60
C ASN A 82 -40.97 25.01 21.17
N THR A 83 -40.01 25.84 20.75
CA THR A 83 -39.96 27.26 21.09
C THR A 83 -40.87 28.15 20.23
N LEU A 84 -41.23 27.69 19.02
CA LEU A 84 -42.00 28.48 18.05
C LEU A 84 -43.43 27.96 17.86
N CYS A 85 -43.69 26.71 18.19
CA CYS A 85 -44.95 26.00 17.98
C CYS A 85 -45.31 25.22 19.26
N ARG A 86 -46.50 25.48 19.81
CA ARG A 86 -47.10 24.64 20.86
C ARG A 86 -47.95 23.56 20.20
N HIS A 87 -47.76 22.31 20.61
CA HIS A 87 -48.53 21.18 20.11
C HIS A 87 -49.56 20.79 21.14
N PHE A 88 -50.74 20.40 20.67
CA PHE A 88 -51.82 19.97 21.54
C PHE A 88 -52.37 18.62 21.06
N VAL A 89 -52.69 17.74 22.00
CA VAL A 89 -53.37 16.48 21.73
C VAL A 89 -54.82 16.64 22.16
N GLY A 90 -55.73 16.53 21.20
CA GLY A 90 -57.18 16.60 21.43
C GLY A 90 -57.80 15.20 21.50
N ILE A 91 -58.54 14.92 22.57
CA ILE A 91 -59.41 13.75 22.69
C ILE A 91 -60.84 14.23 22.45
N LEU A 92 -61.41 13.87 21.30
CA LEU A 92 -62.78 14.24 20.94
C LEU A 92 -63.74 13.12 21.35
N ASN A 93 -64.64 13.42 22.28
CA ASN A 93 -65.75 12.54 22.59
C ASN A 93 -66.90 12.80 21.59
N LYS A 94 -67.08 11.85 20.66
CA LYS A 94 -68.06 11.95 19.58
C LYS A 94 -69.52 11.99 20.07
N THR A 95 -69.81 11.43 21.25
CA THR A 95 -71.18 11.39 21.79
C THR A 95 -71.55 12.66 22.53
N SER A 96 -70.60 13.31 23.23
CA SER A 96 -70.84 14.58 23.93
C SER A 96 -70.50 15.82 23.10
N GLY A 97 -69.79 15.66 21.98
CA GLY A 97 -69.30 16.76 21.16
C GLY A 97 -68.25 17.63 21.87
N GLN A 98 -67.65 17.14 22.96
CA GLN A 98 -66.64 17.87 23.72
C GLN A 98 -65.25 17.37 23.35
N MET A 99 -64.32 18.31 23.12
CA MET A 99 -62.92 18.02 22.86
C MET A 99 -62.06 18.46 24.04
N GLU A 100 -61.42 17.49 24.68
CA GLU A 100 -60.44 17.70 25.75
C GLU A 100 -59.06 17.90 25.12
N VAL A 101 -58.43 19.03 25.43
CA VAL A 101 -57.15 19.42 24.81
C VAL A 101 -56.05 19.41 25.85
N TYR A 102 -55.00 18.62 25.60
CA TYR A 102 -53.81 18.48 26.44
C TYR A 102 -52.59 19.11 25.78
N ASP A 103 -51.79 19.86 26.55
CA ASP A 103 -50.50 20.39 26.09
C ASP A 103 -49.52 19.24 25.85
N ALA A 104 -48.84 19.26 24.70
CA ALA A 104 -48.00 18.18 24.25
C ALA A 104 -46.62 18.65 23.81
N GLU A 105 -45.58 17.93 24.24
CA GLU A 105 -44.20 18.17 23.85
C GLU A 105 -43.75 17.14 22.82
N LEU A 106 -43.19 17.61 21.70
CA LEU A 106 -42.66 16.76 20.65
C LEU A 106 -41.18 16.44 20.88
N PHE A 107 -40.82 15.16 20.83
CA PHE A 107 -39.46 14.65 20.92
C PHE A 107 -39.10 13.86 19.66
N ASN A 108 -37.99 14.24 19.02
CA ASN A 108 -37.38 13.45 17.96
C ASN A 108 -36.38 12.48 18.58
N LEU A 109 -36.66 11.19 18.45
CA LEU A 109 -35.81 10.11 18.91
C LEU A 109 -34.82 9.70 17.81
N GLN A 110 -33.53 9.78 18.13
CA GLN A 110 -32.44 9.31 17.27
C GLN A 110 -31.79 8.05 17.87
N PRO A 111 -31.38 7.08 17.04
CA PRO A 111 -30.70 5.89 17.52
C PRO A 111 -29.33 6.25 18.06
N LEU A 112 -29.06 5.83 19.29
CA LEU A 112 -27.74 5.85 19.90
C LEU A 112 -27.08 4.51 19.58
N PHE A 113 -26.03 4.57 18.77
CA PHE A 113 -25.15 3.43 18.58
C PHE A 113 -24.14 3.43 19.72
N SER A 114 -23.98 2.29 20.41
CA SER A 114 -23.04 2.10 21.52
C SER A 114 -21.60 2.50 21.17
N ASP A 115 -21.29 2.57 19.88
CA ASP A 115 -19.96 2.88 19.36
C ASP A 115 -19.70 4.41 19.29
N GLN A 116 -20.66 5.25 19.72
CA GLN A 116 -20.51 6.72 19.77
C GLN A 116 -19.72 7.24 20.98
N SER A 117 -18.79 6.44 21.54
CA SER A 117 -17.73 6.95 22.43
C SER A 117 -16.71 7.86 21.72
N VAL A 118 -16.97 8.24 20.46
CA VAL A 118 -16.10 9.08 19.64
C VAL A 118 -15.85 10.46 20.26
N GLU A 119 -16.81 11.05 20.98
CA GLU A 119 -16.60 12.36 21.61
C GLU A 119 -15.62 12.34 22.81
N SER A 120 -15.57 11.22 23.54
CA SER A 120 -14.60 11.04 24.63
C SER A 120 -13.20 10.75 24.07
N GLU A 121 -13.10 10.07 22.93
CA GLU A 121 -11.84 9.86 22.22
C GLU A 121 -11.26 11.17 21.67
N LEU A 122 -12.07 12.09 21.14
CA LEU A 122 -11.58 13.37 20.62
C LEU A 122 -10.84 14.21 21.68
N THR A 123 -11.27 14.14 22.94
CA THR A 123 -10.63 14.90 24.03
C THR A 123 -9.34 14.24 24.51
N LEU A 124 -9.29 12.91 24.59
CA LEU A 124 -8.08 12.14 24.93
C LEU A 124 -7.02 12.19 23.81
N GLU A 125 -7.46 12.07 22.55
CA GLU A 125 -6.58 12.21 21.38
C GLU A 125 -5.91 13.58 21.30
N SER A 126 -6.57 14.65 21.74
CA SER A 126 -5.98 15.99 21.75
C SER A 126 -4.75 16.09 22.68
N GLN A 127 -4.67 15.23 23.70
CA GLN A 127 -3.57 15.22 24.67
C GLN A 127 -2.38 14.37 24.19
N THR A 128 -2.63 13.28 23.46
CA THR A 128 -1.60 12.38 22.91
C THR A 128 -1.00 12.85 21.59
N LYS A 129 -1.64 13.81 20.89
CA LYS A 129 -1.13 14.33 19.61
C LYS A 129 0.18 15.09 19.76
N THR A 130 1.14 14.73 18.93
CA THR A 130 2.45 15.39 18.81
C THR A 130 2.26 16.84 18.37
N TYR A 131 3.17 17.76 18.72
CA TYR A 131 3.13 19.16 18.28
C TYR A 131 2.89 19.32 16.77
N ARG A 132 3.52 18.46 15.95
CA ARG A 132 3.32 18.43 14.50
C ARG A 132 1.89 18.09 14.09
N GLU A 133 1.26 17.13 14.76
CA GLU A 133 -0.12 16.71 14.46
C GLU A 133 -1.13 17.79 14.83
N LYS A 134 -0.88 18.50 15.95
CA LYS A 134 -1.66 19.69 16.31
C LYS A 134 -1.54 20.78 15.25
N MET A 135 -0.33 21.01 14.73
CA MET A 135 -0.11 21.98 13.66
C MET A 135 -0.76 21.56 12.35
N ASP A 136 -0.69 20.29 11.97
CA ASP A 136 -1.37 19.75 10.79
C ASP A 136 -2.90 19.88 10.91
N SER A 137 -3.46 19.64 12.09
CA SER A 137 -4.89 19.86 12.36
C SER A 137 -5.29 21.34 12.21
N CYS A 138 -4.45 22.28 12.65
CA CYS A 138 -4.68 23.70 12.42
C CYS A 138 -4.60 24.08 10.93
N ILE A 139 -3.69 23.47 10.17
CA ILE A 139 -3.59 23.70 8.72
C ILE A 139 -4.81 23.12 7.99
N GLU A 140 -5.34 21.98 8.45
CA GLU A 140 -6.53 21.36 7.89
C GLU A 140 -7.79 22.19 8.16
N ALA A 141 -7.95 22.72 9.37
CA ALA A 141 -9.06 23.59 9.73
C ALA A 141 -8.94 25.00 9.10
N PHE A 142 -7.80 25.66 9.29
CA PHE A 142 -7.63 27.10 9.03
C PHE A 142 -6.58 27.46 7.96
N GLY A 143 -5.85 26.49 7.43
CA GLY A 143 -4.79 26.74 6.45
C GLY A 143 -5.31 27.24 5.11
N THR A 144 -4.44 27.95 4.39
CA THR A 144 -4.72 28.36 2.99
C THR A 144 -4.77 27.14 2.05
N THR A 145 -5.39 27.29 0.88
CA THR A 145 -5.44 26.21 -0.15
C THR A 145 -4.05 25.67 -0.51
N LYS A 146 -3.03 26.55 -0.57
CA LYS A 146 -1.63 26.17 -0.79
C LYS A 146 -1.09 25.29 0.36
N GLN A 147 -1.35 25.66 1.61
CA GLN A 147 -0.91 24.90 2.78
C GLN A 147 -1.63 23.55 2.88
N LYS A 148 -2.95 23.51 2.63
CA LYS A 148 -3.73 22.26 2.59
C LYS A 148 -3.21 21.29 1.52
N ARG A 149 -2.89 21.80 0.32
CA ARG A 149 -2.30 20.98 -0.75
C ARG A 149 -0.92 20.42 -0.36
N ALA A 150 -0.08 21.24 0.25
CA ALA A 150 1.24 20.81 0.72
C ALA A 150 1.13 19.73 1.82
N LEU A 151 0.17 19.88 2.74
CA LEU A 151 -0.12 18.89 3.79
C LEU A 151 -0.59 17.57 3.16
N ASN A 152 -1.56 17.60 2.24
CA ASN A 152 -2.03 16.40 1.55
C ASN A 152 -0.92 15.70 0.76
N SER A 153 -0.03 16.45 0.10
CA SER A 153 1.14 15.87 -0.56
C SER A 153 2.07 15.16 0.43
N ARG A 154 2.33 15.76 1.60
CA ARG A 154 3.13 15.14 2.66
C ARG A 154 2.48 13.88 3.21
N ARG A 155 1.16 13.88 3.45
CA ARG A 155 0.40 12.70 3.87
C ARG A 155 0.49 11.59 2.82
N MET A 156 0.34 11.92 1.54
CA MET A 156 0.45 10.94 0.46
C MET A 156 1.84 10.32 0.33
N ASN A 157 2.88 11.13 0.52
CA ASN A 157 4.26 10.67 0.45
C ASN A 157 4.75 10.06 1.76
N LYS A 158 3.92 10.05 2.83
CA LYS A 158 4.24 9.39 4.09
C LYS A 158 4.09 7.89 3.91
N VAL A 159 5.14 7.26 3.41
CA VAL A 159 5.31 5.81 3.53
C VAL A 159 5.43 5.48 5.02
N GLY A 160 4.48 4.70 5.54
CA GLY A 160 4.51 4.30 6.94
C GLY A 160 5.74 3.45 7.20
N GLY A 161 6.72 3.98 7.95
CA GLY A 161 7.96 3.28 8.27
C GLY A 161 7.72 1.92 8.92
N GLU A 162 6.69 1.80 9.77
CA GLU A 162 6.27 0.53 10.38
C GLU A 162 5.64 -0.44 9.38
N SER A 163 4.72 0.02 8.53
CA SER A 163 4.08 -0.87 7.54
C SER A 163 5.10 -1.35 6.49
N LEU A 164 6.01 -0.47 6.06
CA LEU A 164 7.08 -0.82 5.13
C LEU A 164 8.09 -1.77 5.78
N SER A 165 8.54 -1.49 7.01
CA SER A 165 9.49 -2.38 7.71
C SER A 165 8.86 -3.74 8.01
N HIS A 166 7.60 -3.80 8.41
CA HIS A 166 6.90 -5.06 8.62
C HIS A 166 6.67 -5.82 7.30
N ALA A 167 6.36 -5.14 6.20
CA ALA A 167 6.24 -5.77 4.89
C ALA A 167 7.59 -6.31 4.39
N VAL A 168 8.67 -5.57 4.61
CA VAL A 168 10.04 -5.99 4.26
C VAL A 168 10.49 -7.16 5.13
N ALA A 169 10.27 -7.10 6.45
CA ALA A 169 10.58 -8.20 7.37
C ALA A 169 9.80 -9.46 7.02
N LYS A 170 8.49 -9.34 6.78
CA LYS A 170 7.64 -10.45 6.34
C LYS A 170 8.03 -10.99 4.96
N ALA A 171 8.46 -10.14 4.04
CA ALA A 171 8.98 -10.59 2.75
C ALA A 171 10.30 -11.36 2.92
N ALA A 172 11.20 -10.89 3.79
CA ALA A 172 12.45 -11.57 4.12
C ALA A 172 12.18 -12.94 4.78
N GLU A 173 11.29 -13.01 5.77
CA GLU A 173 10.86 -14.27 6.40
C GLU A 173 10.28 -15.24 5.37
N ASN A 174 9.35 -14.80 4.51
CA ASN A 174 8.79 -15.66 3.47
C ASN A 174 9.85 -16.18 2.47
N ILE A 175 10.88 -15.38 2.18
CA ILE A 175 11.98 -15.79 1.32
C ILE A 175 12.87 -16.81 2.04
N ILE A 176 13.14 -16.60 3.33
CA ILE A 176 13.88 -17.51 4.18
C ILE A 176 13.14 -18.84 4.35
N ASP A 177 11.83 -18.83 4.56
CA ASP A 177 11.00 -20.04 4.72
C ASP A 177 10.87 -20.81 3.41
N LYS A 178 10.70 -20.11 2.27
CA LYS A 178 10.54 -20.77 0.96
C LYS A 178 11.83 -21.30 0.37
N LYS A 179 12.95 -20.58 0.53
CA LYS A 179 14.23 -20.96 -0.07
C LYS A 179 15.18 -21.63 0.93
N GLY A 180 15.01 -21.41 2.22
CA GLY A 180 15.95 -21.86 3.24
C GLY A 180 17.21 -20.98 3.28
N VAL A 181 17.74 -20.73 4.48
CA VAL A 181 18.95 -19.91 4.69
C VAL A 181 20.14 -20.46 3.88
N THR A 182 20.25 -21.79 3.78
CA THR A 182 21.34 -22.48 3.07
C THR A 182 21.28 -22.29 1.55
N ALA A 183 20.10 -22.32 0.93
CA ALA A 183 19.99 -22.08 -0.51
C ALA A 183 20.14 -20.60 -0.88
N LEU A 184 19.81 -19.68 0.03
CA LEU A 184 20.04 -18.25 -0.14
C LEU A 184 21.53 -17.90 -0.07
N VAL A 185 22.27 -18.48 0.89
CA VAL A 185 23.73 -18.31 0.97
C VAL A 185 24.41 -18.91 -0.25
N ASN A 186 24.01 -20.12 -0.68
CA ASN A 186 24.53 -20.71 -1.92
C ASN A 186 24.16 -19.89 -3.16
N GLY A 187 22.96 -19.30 -3.20
CA GLY A 187 22.52 -18.42 -4.29
C GLY A 187 23.27 -17.10 -4.34
N ALA A 188 23.64 -16.52 -3.19
CA ALA A 188 24.46 -15.31 -3.10
C ALA A 188 25.92 -15.58 -3.50
N ILE A 189 26.48 -16.72 -3.07
CA ILE A 189 27.82 -17.16 -3.51
C ILE A 189 27.83 -17.44 -5.02
N GLN A 190 26.75 -18.03 -5.56
CA GLN A 190 26.62 -18.25 -7.00
C GLN A 190 26.39 -16.96 -7.79
N SER A 191 25.67 -15.97 -7.27
CA SER A 191 25.47 -14.70 -7.98
C SER A 191 26.74 -13.86 -8.07
N ASP A 192 27.54 -13.82 -7.00
CA ASP A 192 28.82 -13.10 -7.01
C ASP A 192 29.87 -13.81 -7.89
N LEU A 193 29.79 -15.13 -8.02
CA LEU A 193 30.63 -15.88 -8.95
C LEU A 193 30.14 -15.76 -10.40
N GLN A 194 28.83 -15.72 -10.66
CA GLN A 194 28.30 -15.76 -12.03
C GLN A 194 28.55 -14.49 -12.84
N ASP A 195 28.57 -13.29 -12.24
CA ASP A 195 28.64 -12.06 -13.05
C ASP A 195 30.02 -11.86 -13.71
N ASP A 196 31.11 -12.26 -13.04
CA ASP A 196 32.48 -12.20 -13.58
C ASP A 196 33.00 -13.53 -14.18
N SER A 197 32.48 -14.70 -13.78
CA SER A 197 32.94 -16.00 -14.32
C SER A 197 32.29 -16.42 -15.63
N LEU A 198 31.22 -15.77 -16.08
CA LEU A 198 30.56 -16.15 -17.35
C LEU A 198 31.44 -15.90 -18.58
N TYR A 199 32.44 -15.03 -18.48
CA TYR A 199 33.29 -14.62 -19.60
C TYR A 199 34.76 -15.05 -19.43
N LEU A 200 35.12 -15.60 -18.27
CA LEU A 200 36.47 -16.05 -17.98
C LEU A 200 36.53 -17.58 -17.95
N PRO A 201 37.62 -18.19 -18.43
CA PRO A 201 37.85 -19.62 -18.23
C PRO A 201 37.83 -20.00 -16.73
N PRO A 202 37.55 -21.26 -16.39
CA PRO A 202 37.56 -21.73 -15.00
C PRO A 202 38.85 -21.35 -14.27
N CYS A 203 38.71 -20.62 -13.16
CA CYS A 203 39.83 -20.15 -12.34
C CYS A 203 40.03 -21.07 -11.12
N TYR A 204 41.23 -21.63 -10.98
CA TYR A 204 41.62 -22.49 -9.86
C TYR A 204 42.53 -21.74 -8.90
N ALA A 205 41.93 -21.05 -7.93
CA ALA A 205 42.66 -20.22 -6.95
C ALA A 205 43.56 -21.03 -5.99
N ASP A 206 43.42 -22.35 -5.98
CA ASP A 206 44.20 -23.32 -5.19
C ASP A 206 45.45 -23.85 -5.93
N GLY A 207 45.74 -23.35 -7.13
CA GLY A 207 46.93 -23.71 -7.90
C GLY A 207 48.25 -23.40 -7.16
N ALA A 208 49.13 -24.39 -7.06
CA ALA A 208 50.42 -24.25 -6.38
C ALA A 208 51.42 -23.37 -7.15
N LYS A 209 51.28 -23.30 -8.48
CA LYS A 209 52.06 -22.41 -9.35
C LYS A 209 51.13 -21.41 -10.07
N PRO A 210 51.63 -20.23 -10.44
CA PRO A 210 50.87 -19.26 -11.23
C PRO A 210 50.31 -19.83 -12.55
N GLU A 211 51.01 -20.79 -13.14
CA GLU A 211 50.60 -21.49 -14.37
C GLU A 211 49.39 -22.40 -14.17
N ASP A 212 49.17 -22.90 -12.95
CA ASP A 212 48.11 -23.86 -12.62
C ASP A 212 46.76 -23.18 -12.33
N VAL A 213 46.74 -21.84 -12.23
CA VAL A 213 45.53 -21.03 -11.97
C VAL A 213 44.54 -21.14 -13.12
N TYR A 214 45.03 -21.23 -14.35
CA TYR A 214 44.24 -21.49 -15.55
C TYR A 214 44.82 -22.69 -16.30
N LYS A 215 44.15 -23.83 -16.19
CA LYS A 215 44.60 -25.06 -16.85
C LYS A 215 44.50 -24.91 -18.36
N PHE A 216 45.54 -25.36 -19.06
CA PHE A 216 45.59 -25.30 -20.51
C PHE A 216 44.46 -26.10 -21.17
N GLU A 217 44.11 -27.25 -20.60
CA GLU A 217 43.04 -28.14 -21.07
C GLU A 217 41.65 -27.48 -21.04
N ASP A 218 41.45 -26.52 -20.12
CA ASP A 218 40.20 -25.78 -19.99
C ASP A 218 40.13 -24.58 -20.95
N LEU A 219 41.28 -24.07 -21.41
CA LEU A 219 41.37 -23.03 -22.43
C LEU A 219 41.21 -23.61 -23.83
N LEU A 220 41.81 -24.79 -24.05
CA LEU A 220 41.86 -25.44 -25.34
C LEU A 220 41.85 -26.94 -25.11
N SER A 221 40.74 -27.59 -25.49
CA SER A 221 40.58 -29.01 -25.22
C SER A 221 41.64 -29.82 -25.99
N PRO A 222 42.05 -31.01 -25.49
CA PRO A 222 43.06 -31.82 -26.17
C PRO A 222 42.71 -32.14 -27.63
N VAL A 223 41.41 -32.30 -27.93
CA VAL A 223 40.92 -32.57 -29.29
C VAL A 223 41.10 -31.36 -30.20
N GLU A 224 40.79 -30.16 -29.71
CA GLU A 224 41.01 -28.92 -30.45
C GLU A 224 42.50 -28.66 -30.64
N TYR A 225 43.33 -28.97 -29.64
CA TYR A 225 44.78 -28.79 -29.71
C TYR A 225 45.42 -29.63 -30.80
N GLU A 226 44.97 -30.88 -30.95
CA GLU A 226 45.45 -31.74 -32.03
C GLU A 226 44.94 -31.30 -33.40
N ALA A 227 43.73 -30.75 -33.48
CA ALA A 227 43.21 -30.20 -34.74
C ALA A 227 44.02 -29.00 -35.25
N LEU A 228 44.70 -28.26 -34.34
CA LEU A 228 45.55 -27.12 -34.69
C LEU A 228 46.90 -27.50 -35.33
N TRP A 229 47.29 -28.77 -35.33
CA TRP A 229 48.55 -29.21 -35.92
C TRP A 229 48.68 -28.81 -37.39
N SER A 230 47.69 -29.17 -38.21
CA SER A 230 47.71 -28.88 -39.65
C SER A 230 47.70 -27.38 -39.98
N PRO A 231 46.80 -26.54 -39.43
CA PRO A 231 46.77 -25.12 -39.78
C PRO A 231 47.95 -24.31 -39.21
N SER A 232 48.54 -24.74 -38.11
CA SER A 232 49.71 -24.08 -37.50
C SER A 232 51.04 -24.40 -38.18
N GLU A 233 51.08 -25.38 -39.10
CA GLU A 233 52.28 -25.73 -39.86
C GLU A 233 52.88 -24.52 -40.60
N ALA A 234 52.02 -23.65 -41.12
CA ALA A 234 52.41 -22.39 -41.75
C ALA A 234 53.16 -21.47 -40.80
N PHE A 235 52.82 -21.47 -39.50
CA PHE A 235 53.49 -20.69 -38.45
C PHE A 235 54.72 -21.39 -37.89
N ARG A 236 54.72 -22.72 -37.87
CA ARG A 236 55.86 -23.54 -37.44
C ARG A 236 57.05 -23.35 -38.37
N ASN A 237 56.83 -23.35 -39.69
CA ASN A 237 57.89 -23.32 -40.69
C ASN A 237 58.21 -21.92 -41.23
N VAL A 238 57.73 -20.87 -40.57
CA VAL A 238 57.90 -19.48 -41.02
C VAL A 238 59.37 -19.12 -41.21
N THR A 239 59.65 -18.53 -42.37
CA THR A 239 60.95 -17.94 -42.70
C THR A 239 60.98 -16.44 -42.42
N SER A 240 62.17 -15.88 -42.18
CA SER A 240 62.34 -14.44 -41.94
C SER A 240 61.82 -13.56 -43.09
N GLU A 241 61.82 -14.08 -44.31
CA GLU A 241 61.30 -13.40 -45.51
C GLU A 241 59.77 -13.32 -45.49
N GLU A 242 59.09 -14.37 -45.04
CA GLU A 242 57.63 -14.39 -44.89
C GLU A 242 57.16 -13.46 -43.76
N ILE A 243 57.93 -13.36 -42.68
CA ILE A 243 57.66 -12.39 -41.60
C ILE A 243 57.71 -10.95 -42.13
N LEU A 244 58.68 -10.63 -42.99
CA LEU A 244 58.78 -9.30 -43.61
C LEU A 244 57.59 -9.01 -44.52
N LYS A 245 57.15 -9.99 -45.32
CA LYS A 245 55.92 -9.86 -46.12
C LYS A 245 54.68 -9.62 -45.26
N MET A 246 54.53 -10.36 -44.16
CA MET A 246 53.40 -10.18 -43.22
C MET A 246 53.38 -8.78 -42.59
N ILE A 247 54.55 -8.18 -42.36
CA ILE A 247 54.68 -6.79 -41.86
C ILE A 247 54.25 -5.79 -42.94
N GLU A 248 54.73 -5.96 -44.17
CA GLU A 248 54.41 -5.07 -45.29
C GLU A 248 52.92 -5.10 -45.64
N GLU A 249 52.31 -6.28 -45.61
CA GLU A 249 50.89 -6.48 -45.93
C GLU A 249 49.95 -6.15 -44.76
N ASN A 250 50.46 -5.88 -43.55
CA ASN A 250 49.68 -5.71 -42.32
C ASN A 250 48.63 -6.84 -42.12
N SER A 251 48.99 -8.07 -42.46
CA SER A 251 48.06 -9.21 -42.49
C SER A 251 47.75 -9.78 -41.11
N HIS A 252 48.62 -9.50 -40.12
CA HIS A 252 48.52 -9.96 -38.74
C HIS A 252 48.81 -8.85 -37.73
N CYS A 253 48.37 -9.03 -36.49
CA CYS A 253 48.65 -8.08 -35.41
C CYS A 253 50.16 -8.01 -35.10
N SER A 254 50.66 -6.84 -34.71
CA SER A 254 52.06 -6.63 -34.34
C SER A 254 52.56 -7.62 -33.29
N PHE A 255 51.71 -7.98 -32.32
CA PHE A 255 52.02 -8.98 -31.30
C PHE A 255 52.30 -10.37 -31.88
N VAL A 256 51.49 -10.82 -32.84
CA VAL A 256 51.67 -12.12 -33.51
C VAL A 256 53.01 -12.15 -34.26
N ILE A 257 53.34 -11.06 -34.95
CA ILE A 257 54.60 -10.92 -35.70
C ILE A 257 55.81 -10.97 -34.75
N GLU A 258 55.74 -10.30 -33.59
CA GLU A 258 56.80 -10.33 -32.58
C GLU A 258 56.94 -11.71 -31.92
N ALA A 259 55.82 -12.38 -31.66
CA ALA A 259 55.80 -13.74 -31.13
C ALA A 259 56.39 -14.77 -32.12
N LEU A 260 56.17 -14.59 -33.43
CA LEU A 260 56.78 -15.43 -34.47
C LEU A 260 58.29 -15.22 -34.59
N LYS A 261 58.78 -13.99 -34.37
CA LYS A 261 60.24 -13.70 -34.32
C LYS A 261 60.94 -14.33 -33.11
N SER A 262 60.20 -14.55 -32.03
CA SER A 262 60.71 -15.08 -30.76
C SER A 262 60.42 -16.58 -30.57
N LEU A 263 60.18 -17.32 -31.66
CA LEU A 263 59.96 -18.76 -31.59
C LEU A 263 61.21 -19.50 -31.04
N PRO A 264 61.01 -20.47 -30.14
CA PRO A 264 62.10 -21.23 -29.54
C PRO A 264 62.73 -22.18 -30.56
N SER A 265 64.00 -22.52 -30.35
CA SER A 265 64.73 -23.45 -31.23
C SER A 265 64.34 -24.92 -31.02
N ASN A 266 63.77 -25.27 -29.87
CA ASN A 266 63.31 -26.63 -29.57
C ASN A 266 62.04 -26.97 -30.37
N GLU A 267 62.03 -28.10 -31.06
CA GLU A 267 60.96 -28.49 -31.99
C GLU A 267 59.59 -28.62 -31.31
N GLU A 268 59.52 -29.29 -30.15
CA GLU A 268 58.27 -29.47 -29.40
C GLU A 268 57.72 -28.16 -28.83
N SER A 269 58.60 -27.33 -28.28
CA SER A 269 58.22 -26.02 -27.74
C SER A 269 57.84 -25.04 -28.85
N ARG A 270 58.51 -25.13 -30.01
CA ARG A 270 58.20 -24.34 -31.20
C ARG A 270 56.86 -24.71 -31.77
N ASP A 271 56.54 -26.00 -31.84
CA ASP A 271 55.25 -26.50 -32.30
C ASP A 271 54.12 -26.03 -31.38
N ARG A 272 54.28 -26.22 -30.06
CA ARG A 272 53.31 -25.75 -29.06
C ARG A 272 53.07 -24.25 -29.18
N GLN A 273 54.14 -23.46 -29.28
CA GLN A 273 54.03 -22.01 -29.39
C GLN A 273 53.40 -21.57 -30.73
N ALA A 274 53.73 -22.24 -31.84
CA ALA A 274 53.12 -21.97 -33.15
C ALA A 274 51.60 -22.25 -33.15
N ARG A 275 51.17 -23.37 -32.54
CA ARG A 275 49.74 -23.70 -32.37
C ARG A 275 49.02 -22.63 -31.54
N CYS A 276 49.60 -22.22 -30.41
CA CYS A 276 49.04 -21.18 -29.54
C CYS A 276 48.95 -19.82 -30.25
N ILE A 277 49.99 -19.42 -31.00
CA ILE A 277 49.99 -18.15 -31.75
C ILE A 277 48.94 -18.18 -32.86
N TRP A 278 48.80 -19.29 -33.57
CA TRP A 278 47.77 -19.45 -34.61
C TRP A 278 46.37 -19.37 -34.03
N PHE A 279 46.13 -20.01 -32.89
CA PHE A 279 44.86 -19.94 -32.18
C PHE A 279 44.53 -18.50 -31.77
N LEU A 280 45.51 -17.79 -31.20
CA LEU A 280 45.35 -16.39 -30.81
C LEU A 280 45.05 -15.48 -32.03
N ASP A 281 45.77 -15.65 -33.13
CA ASP A 281 45.52 -14.90 -34.38
C ASP A 281 44.10 -15.14 -34.91
N THR A 282 43.63 -16.39 -34.83
CA THR A 282 42.27 -16.76 -35.23
C THR A 282 41.22 -16.10 -34.33
N LEU A 283 41.43 -16.07 -33.00
CA LEU A 283 40.52 -15.36 -32.08
C LEU A 283 40.50 -13.84 -32.35
N ILE A 284 41.64 -13.23 -32.66
CA ILE A 284 41.73 -11.81 -33.01
C ILE A 284 40.95 -11.52 -34.30
N LYS A 285 41.12 -12.37 -35.32
CA LYS A 285 40.37 -12.26 -36.59
C LYS A 285 38.87 -12.49 -36.38
N PHE A 286 38.49 -13.46 -35.56
CA PHE A 286 37.10 -13.73 -35.22
C PHE A 286 36.44 -12.55 -34.52
N ARG A 287 37.14 -11.92 -33.55
CA ARG A 287 36.67 -10.68 -32.89
C ARG A 287 36.42 -9.55 -33.89
N ALA A 288 37.28 -9.41 -34.91
CA ALA A 288 37.11 -8.37 -35.93
C ALA A 288 35.86 -8.60 -36.81
N GLN A 289 35.38 -9.85 -36.92
CA GLN A 289 34.17 -10.22 -37.65
C GLN A 289 32.92 -10.11 -36.75
N ARG A 290 32.45 -8.87 -36.51
CA ARG A 290 31.28 -8.60 -35.66
C ARG A 290 29.92 -9.07 -36.22
N VAL A 291 29.85 -9.48 -37.49
CA VAL A 291 28.62 -9.96 -38.13
C VAL A 291 28.93 -11.23 -38.92
N VAL A 292 28.58 -12.40 -38.36
CA VAL A 292 28.56 -13.65 -39.11
C VAL A 292 27.23 -13.72 -39.86
N THR A 293 27.21 -13.31 -41.13
CA THR A 293 26.02 -13.52 -41.97
C THR A 293 25.89 -15.01 -42.26
N ARG A 294 24.90 -15.67 -41.67
CA ARG A 294 24.54 -17.04 -42.05
C ARG A 294 24.05 -17.01 -43.51
N LYS A 295 24.86 -17.49 -44.45
CA LYS A 295 24.31 -17.96 -45.73
C LYS A 295 23.47 -19.20 -45.43
N SER A 296 22.15 -19.05 -45.51
CA SER A 296 21.23 -20.16 -45.57
C SER A 296 21.50 -20.93 -46.86
N TYR A 297 22.18 -22.07 -46.75
CA TYR A 297 22.14 -23.06 -47.82
C TYR A 297 20.70 -23.59 -47.85
N GLY A 298 19.96 -23.16 -48.86
CA GLY A 298 18.68 -23.75 -49.21
C GLY A 298 18.90 -25.22 -49.53
N THR A 299 18.07 -26.05 -48.91
CA THR A 299 17.87 -27.48 -49.22
C THR A 299 17.78 -27.77 -50.70
#